data_AF-A0A4Z1HRM7-F1
#
_entry.id   AF-A0A4Z1HRM7-F1
#
_cell.length_a   1.000
_cell.length_b   1.000
_cell.length_c   1.000
_cell.angle_alpha   90.00
_cell.angle_beta   90.00
_cell.angle_gamma   90.00
#
_symmetry.space_group_name_H-M   'P 1'
#
loop_
_entity.id
_entity.type
_entity.pdbx_description
1 polymer ?
#
loop_
_entity_poly.entity_id
_entity_poly.type
_entity_poly.pdbx_seq_one_letter_code
_entity_poly.pdbx_strand_id
1 'polypeptide(L)'
;MFRLPGFVARSSELQEEIKMDITNTVDGMFLLAQLYIESLTKRSAKIIQAALKNLAAGSGAYDQAYDDAIKQIHGQIKGHKKLTNQVLSWITYAKRQITTTELRHTLGFELINITAICVSYLSFDEFESGICQNNEEFEQRLQSNMLYDYAAHNWGHHAREASNLCPVVIEFLQKQGRVEASCQALMATKRWSQGTTYSQKIPKQMTGLHLGAYFGIDYAVQFLLSSNSPDPKDGYRRTPLHFASGNGHFEIAQLLLDRGANIVE
;
A
#
# COMPACT_ATOMS: atom_id res chain seq x y z
N MET A 1 24.79 -26.54 -3.14
CA MET A 1 24.96 -26.34 -4.60
C MET A 1 23.73 -26.65 -5.45
N PHE A 2 22.75 -27.46 -4.98
CA PHE A 2 21.55 -27.82 -5.75
C PHE A 2 20.60 -26.66 -6.17
N ARG A 3 20.80 -25.44 -5.68
CA ARG A 3 19.98 -24.27 -6.02
C ARG A 3 20.63 -23.32 -7.03
N LEU A 4 21.90 -23.53 -7.40
CA LEU A 4 22.60 -22.68 -8.36
C LEU A 4 22.23 -23.07 -9.80
N PRO A 5 22.32 -22.14 -10.77
CA PRO A 5 22.00 -22.42 -12.17
C PRO A 5 22.78 -23.62 -12.72
N GLY A 6 22.15 -24.39 -13.62
CA GLY A 6 22.73 -25.63 -14.15
C GLY A 6 24.11 -25.48 -14.82
N PHE A 7 24.48 -24.30 -15.30
CA PHE A 7 25.82 -24.04 -15.83
C PHE A 7 26.89 -23.92 -14.72
N VAL A 8 26.52 -23.46 -13.53
CA VAL A 8 27.40 -23.45 -12.34
C VAL A 8 27.60 -24.88 -11.85
N ALA A 9 26.55 -25.70 -11.86
CA ALA A 9 26.64 -27.12 -11.50
C ALA A 9 27.62 -27.91 -12.40
N ARG A 10 27.89 -27.43 -13.62
CA ARG A 10 28.77 -28.07 -14.62
C ARG A 10 30.21 -27.54 -14.62
N SER A 11 30.53 -26.50 -13.84
CA SER A 11 31.88 -25.92 -13.75
C SER A 11 32.38 -26.02 -12.32
N SER A 12 33.38 -26.87 -12.10
CA SER A 12 34.05 -27.03 -10.80
C SER A 12 34.82 -25.77 -10.40
N GLU A 13 35.41 -25.07 -11.37
CA GLU A 13 36.13 -23.81 -11.16
C GLU A 13 35.20 -22.72 -10.62
N LEU A 14 34.03 -22.53 -11.25
CA LEU A 14 33.06 -21.52 -10.80
C LEU A 14 32.43 -21.87 -9.45
N GLN A 15 32.30 -23.17 -9.13
CA GLN A 15 31.83 -23.62 -7.82
C GLN A 15 32.81 -23.29 -6.70
N GLU A 16 34.10 -23.54 -6.92
CA GLU A 16 35.13 -23.20 -5.94
C GLU A 16 35.32 -21.68 -5.83
N GLU A 17 35.23 -20.92 -6.93
CA GLU A 17 35.24 -19.45 -6.90
C GLU A 17 34.10 -18.89 -6.04
N ILE A 18 32.85 -19.32 -6.29
CA ILE A 18 31.68 -18.91 -5.49
C ILE A 18 31.86 -19.28 -4.02
N LYS A 19 32.32 -20.50 -3.74
CA LYS A 19 32.48 -21.00 -2.37
C LYS A 19 33.54 -20.21 -1.62
N MET A 20 34.69 -19.98 -2.24
CA MET A 20 35.80 -19.24 -1.66
C MET A 20 35.41 -17.78 -1.41
N ASP A 21 34.87 -17.08 -2.41
CA ASP A 21 34.53 -15.66 -2.30
C ASP A 21 33.44 -15.39 -1.26
N ILE A 22 32.39 -16.22 -1.23
CA ILE A 22 31.33 -16.10 -0.21
C ILE A 22 31.89 -16.42 1.18
N THR A 23 32.65 -17.51 1.33
CA THR A 23 33.20 -17.89 2.66
C THR A 23 34.11 -16.81 3.22
N ASN A 24 34.96 -16.21 2.37
CA ASN A 24 35.86 -15.12 2.76
C ASN A 24 35.10 -13.83 3.09
N THR A 25 34.03 -13.53 2.36
CA THR A 25 33.29 -12.27 2.52
C THR A 25 32.36 -12.27 3.73
N VAL A 26 31.76 -13.41 4.06
CA VAL A 26 30.75 -13.51 5.11
C VAL A 26 31.35 -13.67 6.51
N ASP A 27 32.63 -13.97 6.64
CA ASP A 27 33.36 -14.05 7.92
C ASP A 27 32.57 -14.74 9.07
N GLY A 28 32.00 -15.92 8.78
CA GLY A 28 31.20 -16.69 9.74
C GLY A 28 29.73 -16.29 9.88
N MET A 29 29.24 -15.30 9.12
CA MET A 29 27.84 -14.85 9.09
C MET A 29 26.99 -15.79 8.21
N PHE A 30 26.50 -16.89 8.78
CA PHE A 30 25.76 -17.93 8.07
C PHE A 30 24.52 -17.44 7.29
N LEU A 31 23.78 -16.47 7.84
CA LEU A 31 22.58 -15.92 7.17
C LEU A 31 22.97 -15.07 5.95
N LEU A 32 24.07 -14.32 6.03
CA LEU A 32 24.58 -13.53 4.91
C LEU A 32 25.05 -14.44 3.77
N ALA A 33 25.69 -15.57 4.10
CA ALA A 33 26.05 -16.60 3.13
C ALA A 33 24.83 -17.16 2.40
N GLN A 34 23.73 -17.41 3.11
CA GLN A 34 22.49 -17.87 2.51
C GLN A 34 21.89 -16.83 1.55
N LEU A 35 21.83 -15.56 1.96
CA LEU A 35 21.29 -14.48 1.14
C LEU A 35 22.08 -14.27 -0.16
N TYR A 36 23.41 -14.30 -0.10
CA TYR A 36 24.24 -14.21 -1.30
C TYR A 36 24.04 -15.42 -2.22
N ILE A 37 23.99 -16.64 -1.69
CA ILE A 37 23.71 -17.82 -2.50
C ILE A 37 22.33 -17.70 -3.18
N GLU A 38 21.31 -17.22 -2.46
CA GLU A 38 19.95 -17.02 -3.00
C GLU A 38 19.92 -15.97 -4.12
N SER A 39 20.65 -14.85 -3.98
CA SER A 39 20.77 -13.81 -5.02
C SER A 39 21.39 -14.35 -6.31
N LEU A 40 22.31 -15.33 -6.22
CA LEU A 40 23.00 -15.92 -7.37
C LEU A 40 22.16 -16.96 -8.13
N THR A 41 21.12 -17.53 -7.51
CA THR A 41 20.33 -18.64 -8.09
C THR A 41 19.61 -18.31 -9.41
N LYS A 42 19.34 -17.02 -9.68
CA LYS A 42 18.57 -16.57 -10.86
C LYS A 42 19.40 -15.73 -11.86
N ARG A 43 20.73 -15.71 -11.73
CA ARG A 43 21.63 -14.84 -12.53
C ARG A 43 22.34 -15.64 -13.62
N SER A 44 22.69 -14.99 -14.73
CA SER A 44 23.54 -15.57 -15.78
C SER A 44 25.02 -15.56 -15.37
N ALA A 45 25.87 -16.37 -16.01
CA ALA A 45 27.28 -16.54 -15.62
C ALA A 45 28.06 -15.22 -15.51
N LYS A 46 27.89 -14.31 -16.49
CA LYS A 46 28.55 -12.99 -16.48
C LYS A 46 28.08 -12.10 -15.32
N ILE A 47 26.80 -12.20 -14.94
CA ILE A 47 26.23 -11.40 -13.85
C ILE A 47 26.65 -11.98 -12.49
N ILE A 48 26.83 -13.30 -12.38
CA ILE A 48 27.36 -13.94 -11.17
C ILE A 48 28.78 -13.43 -10.88
N GLN A 49 29.68 -13.45 -11.87
CA GLN A 49 31.06 -12.98 -11.68
C GLN A 49 31.15 -11.50 -11.32
N ALA A 50 30.29 -10.66 -11.91
CA ALA A 50 30.20 -9.25 -11.54
C ALA A 50 29.65 -9.04 -10.12
N ALA A 51 28.74 -9.90 -9.66
CA ALA A 51 28.18 -9.85 -8.31
C ALA A 51 29.18 -10.33 -7.25
N LEU A 52 29.96 -11.39 -7.52
CA LEU A 52 31.00 -11.89 -6.61
C LEU A 52 32.08 -10.82 -6.33
N LYS A 53 32.46 -10.03 -7.34
CA LYS A 53 33.44 -8.95 -7.19
C LYS A 53 32.97 -7.77 -6.34
N ASN A 54 31.66 -7.64 -6.11
CA ASN A 54 31.05 -6.50 -5.40
C ASN A 54 30.34 -6.95 -4.11
N LEU A 55 30.70 -8.10 -3.54
CA LEU A 55 30.12 -8.55 -2.28
C LEU A 55 30.57 -7.62 -1.13
N ALA A 56 29.61 -7.04 -0.42
CA ALA A 56 29.88 -6.21 0.74
C ALA A 56 30.25 -7.09 1.95
N ALA A 57 31.26 -6.66 2.72
CA ALA A 57 31.71 -7.29 3.95
C ALA A 57 31.43 -6.40 5.17
N GLY A 58 31.34 -7.01 6.36
CA GLY A 58 31.19 -6.28 7.63
C GLY A 58 29.75 -5.88 7.98
N SER A 59 29.61 -4.95 8.94
CA SER A 59 28.31 -4.61 9.56
C SER A 59 27.27 -4.04 8.59
N GLY A 60 27.69 -3.34 7.52
CA GLY A 60 26.81 -2.82 6.46
C GLY A 60 26.44 -3.84 5.38
N ALA A 61 26.95 -5.07 5.44
CA ALA A 61 26.69 -6.09 4.43
C ALA A 61 25.23 -6.57 4.41
N TYR A 62 24.55 -6.54 5.56
CA TYR A 62 23.12 -6.86 5.65
C TYR A 62 22.26 -5.82 4.94
N ASP A 63 22.52 -4.53 5.17
CA ASP A 63 21.76 -3.43 4.55
C ASP A 63 21.92 -3.49 3.03
N GLN A 64 23.15 -3.72 2.55
CA GLN A 64 23.43 -3.88 1.12
C GLN A 64 22.74 -5.12 0.52
N ALA A 65 22.81 -6.27 1.21
CA ALA A 65 22.14 -7.50 0.76
C ALA A 65 20.62 -7.34 0.72
N TYR A 66 20.06 -6.60 1.68
CA TYR A 66 18.64 -6.29 1.74
C TYR A 66 18.23 -5.34 0.60
N ASP A 67 18.98 -4.24 0.40
CA ASP A 67 18.75 -3.29 -0.68
C ASP A 67 18.82 -3.95 -2.05
N ASP A 68 19.78 -4.86 -2.25
CA ASP A 68 19.93 -5.59 -3.50
C ASP A 68 18.81 -6.63 -3.72
N ALA A 69 18.34 -7.27 -2.65
CA ALA A 69 17.15 -8.13 -2.71
C ALA A 69 15.89 -7.31 -3.06
N ILE A 70 15.72 -6.14 -2.45
CA ILE A 70 14.61 -5.22 -2.74
C ILE A 70 14.69 -4.71 -4.18
N LYS A 71 15.86 -4.28 -4.68
CA LYS A 71 16.06 -3.89 -6.08
C LYS A 71 15.72 -5.03 -7.04
N GLN A 72 16.12 -6.26 -6.71
CA GLN A 72 15.80 -7.44 -7.51
C GLN A 72 14.30 -7.74 -7.55
N ILE A 73 13.58 -7.53 -6.44
CA ILE A 73 12.12 -7.63 -6.37
C ILE A 73 11.45 -6.54 -7.22
N HIS A 74 11.95 -5.31 -7.15
CA HIS A 74 11.43 -4.17 -7.90
C HIS A 74 11.69 -4.27 -9.42
N GLY A 75 12.69 -5.05 -9.84
CA GLY A 75 13.03 -5.33 -11.23
C GLY A 75 12.23 -6.47 -11.90
N GLN A 76 11.29 -7.11 -11.21
CA GLN A 76 10.46 -8.18 -11.78
C GLN A 76 9.28 -7.64 -12.63
N ILE A 77 8.73 -8.51 -13.49
CA ILE A 77 7.50 -8.26 -14.29
C ILE A 77 6.40 -7.70 -13.38
N LYS A 78 5.71 -6.62 -13.82
CA LYS A 78 4.76 -5.82 -13.01
C LYS A 78 3.84 -6.64 -12.08
N GLY A 79 3.31 -7.78 -12.55
CA GLY A 79 2.46 -8.66 -11.74
C GLY A 79 3.15 -9.32 -10.54
N HIS A 80 4.40 -9.76 -10.70
CA HIS A 80 5.18 -10.41 -9.63
C HIS A 80 5.66 -9.40 -8.58
N LYS A 81 5.89 -8.15 -8.97
CA LYS A 81 6.21 -7.06 -8.04
C LYS A 81 5.06 -6.79 -7.06
N LYS A 82 3.81 -6.74 -7.57
CA LYS A 82 2.60 -6.57 -6.73
C LYS A 82 2.45 -7.71 -5.74
N LEU A 83 2.60 -8.95 -6.21
CA LEU A 83 2.54 -10.16 -5.40
C LEU A 83 3.62 -10.19 -4.31
N THR A 84 4.85 -9.79 -4.67
CA THR A 84 5.98 -9.81 -3.72
C THR A 84 5.82 -8.76 -2.63
N ASN A 85 5.35 -7.56 -2.97
CA ASN A 85 5.06 -6.53 -1.98
C ASN A 85 3.91 -6.94 -1.04
N GLN A 86 2.90 -7.65 -1.55
CA GLN A 86 1.82 -8.21 -0.73
C GLN A 86 2.33 -9.29 0.24
N VAL A 87 3.17 -10.22 -0.25
CA VAL A 87 3.76 -11.26 0.59
C VAL A 87 4.67 -10.65 1.66
N LEU A 88 5.49 -9.66 1.30
CA LEU A 88 6.34 -8.94 2.26
C LEU A 88 5.50 -8.24 3.32
N SER A 89 4.43 -7.55 2.92
CA SER A 89 3.48 -6.94 3.84
C SER A 89 2.91 -7.97 4.83
N TRP A 90 2.44 -9.13 4.35
CA TRP A 90 1.92 -10.15 5.27
C TRP A 90 2.98 -10.67 6.23
N ILE A 91 4.21 -10.89 5.76
CA ILE A 91 5.31 -11.36 6.61
C ILE A 91 5.69 -10.29 7.65
N THR A 92 5.76 -9.02 7.27
CA THR A 92 6.13 -7.93 8.20
C THR A 92 5.06 -7.65 9.24
N TYR A 93 3.78 -7.84 8.90
CA TYR A 93 2.65 -7.50 9.75
C TYR A 93 2.04 -8.71 10.48
N ALA A 94 2.57 -9.92 10.28
CA ALA A 94 2.06 -11.10 10.96
C ALA A 94 2.44 -11.09 12.44
N LYS A 95 1.42 -11.23 13.30
CA LYS A 95 1.62 -11.43 14.75
C LYS A 95 2.29 -12.76 15.12
N ARG A 96 2.40 -13.69 14.16
CA ARG A 96 3.07 -14.98 14.29
C ARG A 96 3.70 -15.39 12.98
N GLN A 97 4.69 -16.29 13.04
CA GLN A 97 5.33 -16.83 11.85
C GLN A 97 4.28 -17.49 10.92
N ILE A 98 4.17 -16.99 9.69
CA ILE A 98 3.26 -17.51 8.67
C ILE A 98 3.90 -18.74 8.01
N THR A 99 3.13 -19.82 7.88
CA THR A 99 3.59 -21.06 7.24
C THR A 99 3.52 -20.97 5.71
N THR A 100 4.38 -21.73 5.02
CA THR A 100 4.40 -21.76 3.55
C THR A 100 3.11 -22.32 2.94
N THR A 101 2.37 -23.15 3.68
CA THR A 101 1.03 -23.64 3.34
C THR A 101 -0.02 -22.56 3.45
N GLU A 102 0.00 -21.74 4.51
CA GLU A 102 -0.89 -20.58 4.64
C GLU A 102 -0.63 -19.57 3.52
N LEU A 103 0.64 -19.27 3.22
CA LEU A 103 1.02 -18.43 2.08
C LEU A 103 0.55 -19.01 0.73
N ARG A 104 0.63 -20.33 0.55
CA ARG A 104 0.19 -20.97 -0.69
C ARG A 104 -1.34 -20.96 -0.84
N HIS A 105 -2.06 -21.12 0.27
CA HIS A 105 -3.51 -21.00 0.29
C HIS A 105 -3.98 -19.57 0.04
N THR A 106 -3.30 -18.55 0.58
CA THR A 106 -3.63 -17.13 0.33
C THR A 106 -3.29 -16.68 -1.09
N LEU A 107 -2.29 -17.29 -1.72
CA LEU A 107 -1.94 -17.07 -3.13
C LEU A 107 -2.88 -17.82 -4.11
N GLY A 108 -3.67 -18.77 -3.61
CA GLY A 108 -4.55 -19.63 -4.40
C GLY A 108 -6.00 -19.13 -4.56
N PHE A 109 -6.41 -18.13 -3.79
CA PHE A 109 -7.63 -17.36 -4.07
C PHE A 109 -7.24 -16.11 -4.85
N GLU A 110 -8.01 -15.81 -5.89
CA GLU A 110 -7.91 -14.57 -6.68
C GLU A 110 -7.57 -13.38 -5.79
N LEU A 111 -6.51 -12.65 -6.16
CA LEU A 111 -6.05 -11.38 -5.60
C LEU A 111 -6.68 -11.00 -4.26
N ILE A 112 -5.90 -11.10 -3.18
CA ILE A 112 -6.20 -10.37 -1.95
C ILE A 112 -6.46 -8.91 -2.32
N ASN A 113 -7.74 -8.55 -2.21
CA ASN A 113 -8.24 -7.25 -2.61
C ASN A 113 -7.82 -6.26 -1.52
N ILE A 114 -6.70 -5.58 -1.72
CA ILE A 114 -6.17 -4.58 -0.76
C ILE A 114 -7.25 -3.53 -0.46
N THR A 115 -8.11 -3.21 -1.42
CA THR A 115 -9.30 -2.38 -1.20
C THR A 115 -10.19 -2.96 -0.10
N ALA A 116 -10.55 -4.24 -0.18
CA ALA A 116 -11.38 -4.89 0.83
C ALA A 116 -10.68 -4.89 2.19
N ILE A 117 -9.38 -5.16 2.26
CA ILE A 117 -8.63 -5.10 3.53
C ILE A 117 -8.67 -3.69 4.13
N CYS A 118 -8.27 -2.68 3.37
CA CYS A 118 -8.21 -1.30 3.88
C CYS A 118 -9.60 -0.79 4.28
N VAL A 119 -10.63 -1.07 3.47
CA VAL A 119 -11.99 -0.63 3.75
C VAL A 119 -12.61 -1.38 4.93
N SER A 120 -12.40 -2.70 5.03
CA SER A 120 -12.83 -3.46 6.20
C SER A 120 -12.14 -2.98 7.47
N TYR A 121 -10.85 -2.61 7.40
CA TYR A 121 -10.13 -2.00 8.52
C TYR A 121 -10.76 -0.65 8.91
N LEU A 122 -10.95 0.26 7.96
CA LEU A 122 -11.62 1.55 8.18
C LEU A 122 -13.10 1.43 8.59
N SER A 123 -13.64 0.21 8.55
CA SER A 123 -15.01 -0.12 8.96
C SER A 123 -15.10 -0.70 10.37
N PHE A 124 -14.02 -0.66 11.16
CA PHE A 124 -14.08 -1.03 12.57
C PHE A 124 -14.89 -0.02 13.38
N ASP A 125 -15.55 -0.52 14.44
CA ASP A 125 -16.45 0.27 15.29
C ASP A 125 -15.76 1.47 15.96
N GLU A 126 -14.45 1.42 16.15
CA GLU A 126 -13.68 2.55 16.70
C GLU A 126 -13.78 3.82 15.84
N PHE A 127 -13.99 3.66 14.52
CA PHE A 127 -14.09 4.76 13.56
C PHE A 127 -15.53 5.27 13.40
N GLU A 128 -16.53 4.58 13.97
CA GLU A 128 -17.94 4.98 13.91
C GLU A 128 -18.18 6.36 14.57
N SER A 129 -17.35 6.71 15.55
CA SER A 129 -17.38 7.99 16.26
C SER A 129 -17.02 9.21 15.41
N GLY A 130 -16.44 9.01 14.21
CA GLY A 130 -16.06 10.11 13.33
C GLY A 130 -14.76 10.80 13.75
N ILE A 131 -14.74 12.12 13.57
CA ILE A 131 -13.57 12.99 13.76
C ILE A 131 -13.17 13.02 15.24
N CYS A 132 -11.90 12.75 15.55
CA CYS A 132 -11.32 13.02 16.87
C CYS A 132 -11.38 14.52 17.18
N GLN A 133 -11.71 14.91 18.41
CA GLN A 133 -12.02 16.31 18.74
C GLN A 133 -10.77 17.17 18.96
N ASN A 134 -9.64 16.54 19.25
CA ASN A 134 -8.36 17.20 19.50
C ASN A 134 -7.19 16.37 18.96
N ASN A 135 -5.98 16.93 19.03
CA ASN A 135 -4.76 16.25 18.62
C ASN A 135 -4.49 15.00 19.46
N GLU A 136 -4.71 15.03 20.78
CA GLU A 136 -4.37 13.92 21.69
C GLU A 136 -5.15 12.65 21.34
N GLU A 137 -6.47 12.76 21.19
CA GLU A 137 -7.34 11.67 20.73
C GLU A 137 -6.91 11.13 19.36
N PHE A 138 -6.57 12.04 18.45
CA PHE A 138 -6.17 11.67 17.09
C PHE A 138 -4.82 10.95 17.04
N GLU A 139 -3.82 11.43 17.80
CA GLU A 139 -2.54 10.75 17.98
C GLU A 139 -2.71 9.37 18.61
N GLN A 140 -3.53 9.28 19.65
CA GLN A 140 -3.81 8.01 20.32
C GLN A 140 -4.47 7.02 19.34
N ARG A 141 -5.40 7.50 18.50
CA ARG A 141 -6.02 6.67 17.45
C ARG A 141 -4.97 6.20 16.45
N LEU A 142 -4.10 7.07 15.95
CA LEU A 142 -3.02 6.69 15.03
C LEU A 142 -2.05 5.67 15.64
N GLN A 143 -1.69 5.84 16.92
CA GLN A 143 -0.78 4.92 17.62
C GLN A 143 -1.42 3.57 17.92
N SER A 144 -2.71 3.55 18.28
CA SER A 144 -3.46 2.32 18.55
C SER A 144 -3.75 1.54 17.27
N ASN A 145 -3.77 2.24 16.12
CA ASN A 145 -4.20 1.72 14.84
C ASN A 145 -3.13 1.90 13.76
N MET A 146 -2.14 1.01 13.81
CA MET A 146 -0.95 1.03 12.96
C MET A 146 -1.24 1.12 11.45
N LEU A 147 -2.37 0.59 10.97
CA LEU A 147 -2.74 0.62 9.56
C LEU A 147 -3.70 1.75 9.19
N TYR A 148 -4.15 2.56 10.15
CA TYR A 148 -5.18 3.57 9.93
C TYR A 148 -4.76 4.63 8.91
N ASP A 149 -3.57 5.20 9.08
CA ASP A 149 -3.00 6.19 8.18
C ASP A 149 -2.84 5.61 6.76
N TYR A 150 -2.23 4.44 6.66
CA TYR A 150 -2.05 3.75 5.38
C TYR A 150 -3.39 3.46 4.70
N ALA A 151 -4.34 2.87 5.42
CA ALA A 151 -5.64 2.51 4.87
C ALA A 151 -6.37 3.74 4.34
N ALA A 152 -6.45 4.82 5.13
CA ALA A 152 -7.11 6.07 4.75
C ALA A 152 -6.52 6.70 3.48
N HIS A 153 -5.20 6.64 3.31
CA HIS A 153 -4.51 7.21 2.13
C HIS A 153 -4.61 6.34 0.87
N ASN A 154 -4.76 5.02 0.99
CA ASN A 154 -4.54 4.11 -0.14
C ASN A 154 -5.79 3.36 -0.61
N TRP A 155 -6.82 3.19 0.23
CA TRP A 155 -7.96 2.33 -0.10
C TRP A 155 -8.64 2.75 -1.41
N GLY A 156 -8.81 4.05 -1.65
CA GLY A 156 -9.52 4.56 -2.82
C GLY A 156 -8.71 4.44 -4.11
N HIS A 157 -7.38 4.53 -4.03
CA HIS A 157 -6.51 4.24 -5.18
C HIS A 157 -6.60 2.77 -5.57
N HIS A 158 -6.59 1.86 -4.59
CA HIS A 158 -6.79 0.43 -4.84
C HIS A 158 -8.18 0.13 -5.43
N ALA A 159 -9.23 0.79 -4.92
CA ALA A 159 -10.59 0.65 -5.43
C ALA A 159 -10.68 1.05 -6.90
N ARG A 160 -10.11 2.19 -7.27
CA ARG A 160 -10.09 2.69 -8.64
C ARG A 160 -9.34 1.76 -9.60
N GLU A 161 -8.16 1.28 -9.19
CA GLU A 161 -7.33 0.38 -10.01
C GLU A 161 -7.96 -1.00 -10.23
N ALA A 162 -8.76 -1.48 -9.27
CA ALA A 162 -9.40 -2.79 -9.38
C ALA A 162 -10.56 -2.78 -10.41
N SER A 163 -11.14 -1.60 -10.69
CA SER A 163 -12.19 -1.34 -11.69
C SER A 163 -13.39 -2.31 -11.61
N ASN A 164 -13.60 -2.94 -10.46
CA ASN A 164 -14.69 -3.86 -10.19
C ASN A 164 -15.53 -3.35 -9.02
N LEU A 165 -16.85 -3.58 -9.10
CA LEU A 165 -17.77 -3.23 -8.02
C LEU A 165 -17.36 -3.99 -6.74
N CYS A 166 -16.97 -3.26 -5.71
CA CYS A 166 -16.68 -3.81 -4.40
C CYS A 166 -17.78 -3.40 -3.40
N PRO A 167 -18.69 -4.31 -3.02
CA PRO A 167 -19.80 -3.98 -2.11
C PRO A 167 -19.35 -3.35 -0.79
N VAL A 168 -18.21 -3.80 -0.26
CA VAL A 168 -17.62 -3.30 0.98
C VAL A 168 -17.25 -1.82 0.87
N VAL A 169 -16.82 -1.34 -0.30
CA VAL A 169 -16.55 0.09 -0.55
C VAL A 169 -17.84 0.90 -0.47
N ILE A 170 -18.92 0.40 -1.08
CA ILE A 170 -20.21 1.08 -1.06
C ILE A 170 -20.75 1.18 0.37
N GLU A 171 -20.71 0.06 1.11
CA GLU A 171 -21.15 0.02 2.50
C GLU A 171 -20.38 1.02 3.38
N PHE A 172 -19.06 1.07 3.23
CA PHE A 172 -18.21 2.02 3.96
C PHE A 172 -18.56 3.47 3.64
N LEU A 173 -18.73 3.82 2.36
CA LEU A 173 -19.03 5.20 1.94
C LEU A 173 -20.41 5.69 2.39
N GLN A 174 -21.31 4.79 2.79
CA GLN A 174 -22.62 5.12 3.35
C GLN A 174 -22.59 5.40 4.86
N LYS A 175 -21.46 5.16 5.54
CA LYS A 175 -21.32 5.35 6.99
C LYS A 175 -20.60 6.66 7.30
N GLN A 176 -21.38 7.69 7.62
CA GLN A 176 -20.88 9.06 7.83
C GLN A 176 -19.70 9.14 8.80
N GLY A 177 -19.80 8.54 9.99
CA GLY A 177 -18.72 8.56 10.98
C GLY A 177 -17.42 7.96 10.44
N ARG A 178 -17.49 6.79 9.81
CA ARG A 178 -16.31 6.12 9.23
C ARG A 178 -15.68 6.92 8.09
N VAL A 179 -16.51 7.54 7.24
CA VAL A 179 -16.05 8.45 6.18
C VAL A 179 -15.33 9.64 6.77
N GLU A 180 -15.90 10.30 7.77
CA GLU A 180 -15.30 11.48 8.39
C GLU A 180 -13.99 11.14 9.13
N ALA A 181 -13.94 10.01 9.82
CA ALA A 181 -12.73 9.48 10.43
C ALA A 181 -11.63 9.26 9.38
N SER A 182 -11.96 8.53 8.29
CA SER A 182 -11.02 8.30 7.19
C SER A 182 -10.56 9.62 6.54
N CYS A 183 -11.43 10.61 6.38
CA CYS A 183 -11.06 11.94 5.88
C CYS A 183 -10.09 12.66 6.82
N GLN A 184 -10.30 12.58 8.14
CA GLN A 184 -9.37 13.16 9.12
C GLN A 184 -7.97 12.55 8.96
N ALA A 185 -7.87 11.22 8.87
CA ALA A 185 -6.58 10.56 8.65
C ALA A 185 -5.91 10.94 7.32
N LEU A 186 -6.69 11.02 6.24
CA LEU A 186 -6.21 11.40 4.91
C LEU A 186 -5.71 12.85 4.83
N MET A 187 -6.35 13.79 5.54
CA MET A 187 -6.13 15.22 5.35
C MET A 187 -5.36 15.91 6.49
N ALA A 188 -5.30 15.30 7.68
CA ALA A 188 -4.61 15.88 8.83
C ALA A 188 -3.08 15.66 8.75
N THR A 189 -2.37 16.60 8.13
CA THR A 189 -0.92 16.52 7.98
C THR A 189 -0.18 17.38 9.02
N LYS A 190 0.63 16.76 9.89
CA LYS A 190 1.50 17.48 10.86
C LYS A 190 2.44 18.49 10.21
N ARG A 191 2.94 18.15 9.00
CA ARG A 191 4.03 18.88 8.32
C ARG A 191 3.71 20.35 8.02
N TRP A 192 2.42 20.69 7.93
CA TRP A 192 1.95 22.03 7.53
C TRP A 192 1.39 22.87 8.69
N SER A 193 1.50 22.37 9.94
CA SER A 193 0.91 23.03 11.11
C SER A 193 1.87 23.02 12.30
N GLN A 194 2.52 24.16 12.57
CA GLN A 194 3.22 24.41 13.84
C GLN A 194 2.23 24.80 14.96
N GLY A 195 1.16 24.03 15.15
CA GLY A 195 0.09 24.39 16.09
C GLY A 195 -0.61 23.21 16.74
N THR A 196 -1.17 23.46 17.93
CA THR A 196 -1.84 22.52 18.84
C THR A 196 -3.17 21.93 18.34
N THR A 197 -3.60 22.22 17.11
CA THR A 197 -4.93 21.82 16.57
C THR A 197 -4.91 21.34 15.12
N TYR A 198 -3.78 20.79 14.66
CA TYR A 198 -3.63 20.38 13.25
C TYR A 198 -4.68 19.35 12.82
N SER A 199 -5.11 18.44 13.71
CA SER A 199 -6.07 17.38 13.34
C SER A 199 -7.50 17.88 13.15
N GLN A 200 -7.78 19.14 13.49
CA GLN A 200 -9.09 19.80 13.32
C GLN A 200 -9.09 20.78 12.14
N LYS A 201 -7.93 21.05 11.52
CA LYS A 201 -7.80 21.86 10.30
C LYS A 201 -8.14 21.04 9.05
N ILE A 202 -9.26 20.35 9.08
CA ILE A 202 -9.78 19.49 8.02
C ILE A 202 -11.26 19.84 7.77
N PRO A 203 -11.80 19.57 6.56
CA PRO A 203 -13.22 19.76 6.29
C PRO A 203 -14.08 18.84 7.17
N LYS A 204 -15.14 19.40 7.77
CA LYS A 204 -16.20 18.64 8.46
C LYS A 204 -17.31 18.27 7.47
N GLN A 205 -18.25 17.39 7.85
CA GLN A 205 -19.40 17.01 7.00
C GLN A 205 -18.97 16.40 5.65
N MET A 206 -17.81 15.73 5.62
CA MET A 206 -17.37 14.99 4.46
C MET A 206 -18.28 13.80 4.23
N THR A 207 -18.72 13.59 2.98
CA THR A 207 -19.62 12.47 2.64
C THR A 207 -18.91 11.44 1.77
N GLY A 208 -19.49 10.24 1.65
CA GLY A 208 -18.95 9.22 0.76
C GLY A 208 -18.82 9.67 -0.69
N LEU A 209 -19.68 10.59 -1.14
CA LEU A 209 -19.63 11.13 -2.49
C LEU A 209 -18.40 12.03 -2.69
N HIS A 210 -17.98 12.78 -1.66
CA HIS A 210 -16.74 13.55 -1.70
C HIS A 210 -15.51 12.65 -1.82
N LEU A 211 -15.44 11.55 -1.04
CA LEU A 211 -14.33 10.60 -1.13
C LEU A 211 -14.31 9.85 -2.46
N GLY A 212 -15.48 9.40 -2.94
CA GLY A 212 -15.61 8.78 -4.26
C GLY A 212 -15.12 9.71 -5.38
N ALA A 213 -15.46 11.00 -5.29
CA ALA A 213 -14.99 12.01 -6.22
C ALA A 213 -13.51 12.37 -6.08
N TYR A 214 -12.98 12.41 -4.85
CA TYR A 214 -11.56 12.64 -4.57
C TYR A 214 -10.67 11.54 -5.15
N PHE A 215 -11.06 10.27 -4.97
CA PHE A 215 -10.29 9.13 -5.46
C PHE A 215 -10.60 8.74 -6.91
N GLY A 216 -11.69 9.25 -7.49
CA GLY A 216 -12.07 8.93 -8.87
C GLY A 216 -12.66 7.52 -9.02
N ILE A 217 -13.52 7.10 -8.08
CA ILE A 217 -14.10 5.75 -8.05
C ILE A 217 -15.47 5.79 -8.75
N ASP A 218 -15.44 5.55 -10.05
CA ASP A 218 -16.58 5.63 -10.98
C ASP A 218 -17.83 4.87 -10.52
N TYR A 219 -17.69 3.58 -10.20
CA TYR A 219 -18.83 2.76 -9.78
C TYR A 219 -19.44 3.26 -8.47
N ALA A 220 -18.61 3.78 -7.55
CA ALA A 220 -19.06 4.25 -6.25
C ALA A 220 -19.79 5.58 -6.37
N VAL A 221 -19.28 6.50 -7.19
CA VAL A 221 -19.95 7.77 -7.48
C VAL A 221 -21.29 7.50 -8.18
N GLN A 222 -21.32 6.64 -9.20
CA GLN A 222 -22.57 6.28 -9.89
C GLN A 222 -23.61 5.69 -8.93
N PHE A 223 -23.18 4.78 -8.05
CA PHE A 223 -24.06 4.16 -7.06
C PHE A 223 -24.61 5.20 -6.07
N LEU A 224 -23.75 6.05 -5.50
CA LEU A 224 -24.16 7.04 -4.51
C LEU A 224 -25.12 8.09 -5.10
N LEU A 225 -24.92 8.48 -6.37
CA LEU A 225 -25.81 9.41 -7.08
C LEU A 225 -27.16 8.80 -7.45
N SER A 226 -27.37 7.49 -7.29
CA SER A 226 -28.68 6.87 -7.55
C SER A 226 -29.73 7.24 -6.50
N SER A 227 -29.30 7.64 -5.30
CA SER A 227 -30.17 7.91 -4.15
C SER A 227 -29.83 9.20 -3.39
N ASN A 228 -28.79 9.94 -3.79
CA ASN A 228 -28.33 11.15 -3.11
C ASN A 228 -28.21 12.35 -4.07
N SER A 229 -28.27 13.55 -3.50
CA SER A 229 -27.96 14.80 -4.20
C SER A 229 -26.50 14.82 -4.71
N PRO A 230 -26.22 15.41 -5.89
CA PRO A 230 -24.86 15.54 -6.41
C PRO A 230 -24.01 16.62 -5.73
N ASP A 231 -24.63 17.55 -4.98
CA ASP A 231 -23.97 18.72 -4.38
C ASP A 231 -24.01 18.78 -2.84
N PRO A 232 -23.71 17.70 -2.09
CA PRO A 232 -23.46 17.86 -0.67
C PRO A 232 -22.29 18.81 -0.48
N LYS A 233 -22.37 19.70 0.51
CA LYS A 233 -21.30 20.65 0.82
C LYS A 233 -20.55 20.20 2.07
N ASP A 234 -19.22 20.14 1.98
CA ASP A 234 -18.38 19.98 3.16
C ASP A 234 -18.35 21.27 4.01
N GLY A 235 -17.63 21.23 5.14
CA GLY A 235 -17.49 22.36 6.06
C GLY A 235 -16.77 23.58 5.48
N TYR A 236 -16.17 23.47 4.30
CA TYR A 236 -15.58 24.58 3.53
C TYR A 236 -16.43 24.97 2.32
N ARG A 237 -17.67 24.49 2.24
CA ARG A 237 -18.59 24.68 1.11
C ARG A 237 -18.07 24.11 -0.21
N ARG A 238 -17.23 23.07 -0.15
CA ARG A 238 -16.80 22.37 -1.36
C ARG A 238 -17.77 21.23 -1.63
N THR A 239 -18.07 21.03 -2.90
CA THR A 239 -18.92 19.93 -3.40
C THR A 239 -18.05 18.79 -3.95
N PRO A 240 -18.60 17.59 -4.20
CA PRO A 240 -17.88 16.51 -4.88
C PRO A 240 -17.26 16.95 -6.21
N LEU A 241 -17.90 17.88 -6.93
CA LEU A 241 -17.37 18.44 -8.18
C LEU A 241 -16.04 19.19 -7.97
N HIS A 242 -15.89 19.91 -6.86
CA HIS A 242 -14.62 20.57 -6.50
C HIS A 242 -13.49 19.55 -6.31
N PHE A 243 -13.79 18.43 -5.65
CA PHE A 243 -12.81 17.37 -5.40
C PHE A 243 -12.44 16.62 -6.68
N ALA A 244 -13.41 16.26 -7.52
CA ALA A 244 -13.16 15.62 -8.81
C ALA A 244 -12.30 16.52 -9.72
N SER A 245 -12.66 17.81 -9.81
CA SER A 245 -11.94 18.79 -10.63
C SER A 245 -10.50 19.01 -10.12
N GLY A 246 -10.33 19.17 -8.80
CA GLY A 246 -9.01 19.38 -8.19
C GLY A 246 -8.06 18.19 -8.32
N ASN A 247 -8.58 16.96 -8.47
CA ASN A 247 -7.80 15.74 -8.64
C ASN A 247 -7.71 15.26 -10.10
N GLY A 248 -8.28 16.01 -11.05
CA GLY A 248 -8.22 15.67 -12.47
C GLY A 248 -9.07 14.48 -12.88
N HIS A 249 -10.17 14.20 -12.16
CA HIS A 249 -11.10 13.11 -12.46
C HIS A 249 -12.21 13.60 -13.40
N PHE A 250 -11.86 13.81 -14.66
CA PHE A 250 -12.73 14.40 -15.69
C PHE A 250 -14.05 13.65 -15.86
N GLU A 251 -14.01 12.32 -15.95
CA GLU A 251 -15.19 11.47 -16.13
C GLU A 251 -16.17 11.59 -14.95
N ILE A 252 -15.62 11.75 -13.73
CA ILE A 252 -16.43 11.96 -12.52
C ILE A 252 -17.03 13.37 -12.48
N ALA A 253 -16.24 14.39 -12.86
CA ALA A 253 -16.74 15.76 -12.95
C ALA A 253 -17.88 15.85 -13.96
N GLN A 254 -17.72 15.26 -15.15
CA GLN A 254 -18.77 15.18 -16.16
C GLN A 254 -20.01 14.46 -15.63
N LEU A 255 -19.83 13.30 -15.00
CA LEU A 255 -20.94 12.55 -14.39
C LEU A 255 -21.70 13.38 -13.35
N LEU A 256 -21.02 14.15 -12.51
CA LEU A 256 -21.66 15.02 -11.53
C LEU A 256 -22.49 16.12 -12.21
N LEU A 257 -21.96 16.77 -13.25
CA LEU A 257 -22.66 17.79 -14.03
C LEU A 257 -23.90 17.22 -14.73
N ASP A 258 -23.78 16.05 -15.34
CA ASP A 258 -24.89 15.35 -15.99
C ASP A 258 -26.01 14.99 -15.00
N ARG A 259 -25.67 14.87 -13.71
CA ARG A 259 -26.62 14.64 -12.61
C ARG A 259 -27.11 15.92 -11.94
N GLY A 260 -26.78 17.09 -12.50
CA GLY A 260 -27.27 18.39 -12.04
C GLY A 260 -26.41 19.06 -10.97
N ALA A 261 -25.13 18.68 -10.83
CA ALA A 261 -24.19 19.40 -9.97
C ALA A 261 -24.02 20.86 -10.44
N ASN A 262 -24.06 21.80 -9.50
CA ASN A 262 -23.93 23.22 -9.79
C ASN A 262 -22.46 23.62 -9.93
N ILE A 263 -22.18 24.39 -10.99
CA ILE A 263 -20.83 24.95 -11.28
C ILE A 263 -20.62 26.28 -10.53
N VAL A 264 -21.71 26.96 -10.18
CA VAL A 264 -21.71 28.30 -9.59
C VAL A 264 -22.32 28.20 -8.19
N GLU A 265 -21.54 28.53 -7.17
CA GLU A 265 -22.00 28.74 -5.80
C GLU A 265 -22.20 30.23 -5.48
#